data_AF-A0A9Q0T9H0-F1
#
_entry.id   AF-A0A9Q0T9H0-F1
#
_cell.length_a   1.000
_cell.length_b   1.000
_cell.length_c   1.000
_cell.angle_alpha   90.00
_cell.angle_beta   90.00
_cell.angle_gamma   90.00
#
_symmetry.space_group_name_H-M   'P 1'
#
loop_
_entity.id
_entity.type
_entity.pdbx_description
1 polymer ?
#
loop_
_entity_poly.entity_id
_entity_poly.type
_entity_poly.pdbx_seq_one_letter_code
_entity_poly.pdbx_strand_id
1 'polypeptide(L)' 'MATDSLSSARKVIVQLKATADAPILKQNKFKIHGTDKFAKVIDFVCRQVHRETVVAYL' A
#
# COMPACT_ATOMS: atom_id res chain seq x y z
N MET A 1 14.30 0.06 -29.54
CA MET A 1 13.02 -0.32 -28.91
C MET A 1 13.02 0.23 -27.49
N ALA A 2 12.48 1.43 -27.29
CA ALA A 2 12.47 2.13 -26.01
C ALA A 2 11.01 2.36 -25.61
N THR A 3 10.49 1.56 -24.66
CA THR A 3 9.19 1.83 -24.00
C THR A 3 8.91 0.99 -22.75
N ASP A 4 9.79 0.08 -22.31
CA ASP A 4 9.54 -0.71 -21.09
C ASP A 4 9.99 -0.04 -19.77
N SER A 5 10.80 1.01 -19.83
CA SER A 5 11.46 1.55 -18.63
C SER A 5 10.70 2.69 -17.93
N LEU A 6 9.64 3.24 -18.54
CA LEU A 6 8.89 4.35 -17.91
C LEU A 6 7.87 3.87 -16.87
N SER A 7 7.44 2.60 -16.95
CA SER A 7 6.46 2.04 -16.01
C SER A 7 7.07 1.79 -14.63
N SER A 8 8.31 1.30 -14.58
CA SER A 8 9.03 1.01 -13.33
C SER A 8 9.37 2.24 -12.48
N ALA A 9 9.38 3.44 -13.09
CA ALA A 9 9.67 4.69 -12.39
C ALA A 9 8.43 5.40 -11.84
N ARG A 10 7.21 4.95 -12.21
CA ARG A 10 5.97 5.62 -11.80
C ARG A 10 5.66 5.30 -10.34
N LYS A 11 5.74 6.34 -9.50
CA LYS A 11 5.30 6.25 -8.11
C LYS A 11 3.78 6.31 -8.07
N VAL A 12 3.17 5.33 -7.43
CA VAL A 12 1.73 5.28 -7.19
C VAL A 12 1.48 5.78 -5.77
N ILE A 13 0.43 6.59 -5.61
CA ILE A 13 -0.05 7.01 -4.30
C ILE A 13 -1.10 6.00 -3.86
N VAL A 14 -0.85 5.35 -2.72
CA VAL A 14 -1.81 4.46 -2.06
C VAL A 14 -2.45 5.24 -0.92
N GLN A 15 -3.77 5.32 -0.92
CA GLN A 15 -4.56 5.86 0.18
C GLN A 15 -5.35 4.73 0.80
N LEU A 16 -5.02 4.39 2.03
CA LEU A 16 -5.72 3.41 2.85
C LEU A 16 -6.89 4.07 3.56
N LYS A 17 -8.01 3.34 3.63
CA LYS A 17 -9.18 3.73 4.41
C LYS A 17 -9.46 2.61 5.40
N ALA A 18 -9.55 2.96 6.68
CA ALA A 18 -10.03 2.02 7.69
C ALA A 18 -11.53 1.81 7.50
N THR A 19 -11.97 0.56 7.61
CA THR A 19 -13.38 0.16 7.46
C THR A 19 -13.78 -0.69 8.65
N ALA A 20 -15.06 -0.59 9.04
CA ALA A 20 -15.60 -1.21 10.24
C ALA A 20 -14.83 -0.76 11.50
N ASP A 21 -14.50 -1.70 12.38
CA ASP A 21 -13.78 -1.46 13.64
C ASP A 21 -12.25 -1.54 13.48
N ALA A 22 -11.75 -1.33 12.25
CA ALA A 22 -10.31 -1.28 12.01
C ALA A 22 -9.71 0.02 12.58
N PRO A 23 -8.54 -0.05 13.24
CA PRO A 23 -7.90 1.14 13.78
C PRO A 23 -7.46 2.08 12.66
N ILE A 24 -7.65 3.37 12.90
CA ILE A 24 -7.33 4.42 11.92
C ILE A 24 -5.81 4.61 11.88
N LEU A 25 -5.24 4.45 10.68
CA LEU A 25 -3.83 4.72 10.44
C LEU A 25 -3.55 6.23 10.53
N LYS A 26 -2.60 6.62 11.38
CA LYS A 26 -2.11 8.02 11.47
C LYS A 26 -1.50 8.52 10.16
N GLN A 27 -0.84 7.62 9.42
CA GLN A 27 -0.36 7.86 8.06
C GLN A 27 -1.08 6.91 7.09
N ASN A 28 -2.20 7.38 6.56
CA ASN A 28 -3.06 6.59 5.67
C ASN A 28 -2.73 6.78 4.18
N LYS A 29 -1.81 7.69 3.84
CA LYS A 29 -1.45 8.01 2.46
C LYS A 29 0.06 7.94 2.29
N PHE A 30 0.53 7.12 1.37
CA PHE A 30 1.95 6.95 1.09
C PHE A 30 2.21 6.68 -0.40
N LYS A 31 3.48 6.76 -0.79
CA LYS A 31 3.94 6.55 -2.17
C LYS A 31 4.73 5.25 -2.25
N ILE A 32 4.40 4.40 -3.22
CA ILE A 32 5.16 3.19 -3.57
C ILE A 32 5.53 3.20 -5.05
N HIS A 33 6.49 2.37 -5.46
CA HIS A 33 6.73 2.18 -6.89
C HIS A 33 5.62 1.32 -7.49
N GLY A 34 5.22 1.60 -8.74
CA GLY A 34 4.21 0.78 -9.44
C GLY A 34 4.65 -0.68 -9.66
N THR A 35 5.94 -0.98 -9.53
CA THR A 35 6.51 -2.32 -9.58
C THR A 35 6.62 -2.99 -8.21
N ASP A 36 6.33 -2.28 -7.12
CA ASP A 36 6.30 -2.88 -5.79
C ASP A 36 5.13 -3.84 -5.66
N LYS A 37 5.38 -5.03 -5.11
CA LYS A 37 4.32 -6.01 -4.84
C LYS A 37 3.33 -5.45 -3.84
N PHE A 38 2.03 -5.70 -4.07
CA PHE A 38 0.97 -5.30 -3.15
C PHE A 38 1.13 -5.87 -1.73
N ALA A 39 1.82 -7.01 -1.59
CA ALA A 39 2.21 -7.54 -0.27
C ALA A 39 2.90 -6.51 0.63
N LYS A 40 3.72 -5.61 0.07
CA LYS A 40 4.36 -4.52 0.84
C LYS A 40 3.34 -3.58 1.49
N VAL A 41 2.20 -3.34 0.83
CA VAL A 41 1.10 -2.52 1.37
C VAL A 41 0.49 -3.24 2.57
N ILE A 42 0.19 -4.54 2.45
CA ILE A 42 -0.37 -5.34 3.54
C ILE A 42 0.60 -5.41 4.73
N ASP A 43 1.87 -5.72 4.48
CA ASP A 43 2.91 -5.78 5.51
C ASP A 43 3.05 -4.45 6.27
N PHE A 44 2.93 -3.32 5.56
CA PHE A 44 2.91 -2.00 6.16
C PHE A 44 1.70 -1.83 7.09
N VAL A 45 0.50 -2.22 6.67
CA VAL A 45 -0.70 -2.14 7.53
C VAL A 45 -0.58 -3.03 8.76
N CYS A 46 -0.14 -4.29 8.60
CA CYS A 46 0.04 -5.22 9.73
C CYS A 46 0.97 -4.63 10.80
N ARG A 47 2.08 -4.00 10.39
CA ARG A 47 3.04 -3.36 11.32
C ARG A 47 2.46 -2.14 12.02
N GLN A 48 1.68 -1.32 11.32
CA GLN A 48 1.09 -0.10 11.89
C GLN A 48 -0.05 -0.41 12.86
N VAL A 49 -0.81 -1.47 12.57
CA VAL A 49 -1.98 -1.87 13.37
C VAL A 49 -1.59 -2.85 14.49
N HIS A 50 -0.35 -3.34 14.51
CA HIS A 50 0.12 -4.38 15.43
C HIS A 50 -0.80 -5.62 15.43
N ARG A 51 -1.31 -6.00 14.24
CA ARG A 51 -2.13 -7.21 14.06
C ARG A 51 -1.49 -8.13 13.04
N GLU A 52 -1.59 -9.43 13.30
CA GLU A 52 -1.01 -10.47 12.45
C GLU A 52 -1.80 -10.69 11.16
N THR A 53 -3.11 -10.46 11.18
CA THR A 53 -3.99 -10.64 10.02
C THR A 53 -4.73 -9.35 9.70
N VAL A 54 -4.59 -8.90 8.45
CA VAL A 54 -5.30 -7.75 7.88
C VAL A 54 -5.88 -8.14 6.52
N VAL A 55 -7.11 -7.74 6.26
CA VAL A 55 -7.75 -7.89 4.94
C VAL A 55 -7.82 -6.52 4.29
N ALA A 56 -7.31 -6.40 3.07
CA ALA A 56 -7.44 -5.20 2.25
C ALA A 56 -8.25 -5.49 0.99
N TYR A 57 -8.98 -4.49 0.54
CA TYR A 57 -9.76 -4.49 -0.69
C TYR A 57 -9.58 -3.13 -1.39
N LEU A 58 -9.86 -3.08 -2.70
CA LEU A 58 -9.73 -1.89 -3.54
C LEU A 58 -11.09 -1.23 -3.78
#